data_AF-A0A3A9ENX9-F1
#
_entry.id   AF-A0A3A9ENX9-F1
#
_cell.length_a   1.000
_cell.length_b   1.000
_cell.length_c   1.000
_cell.angle_alpha   90.00
_cell.angle_beta   90.00
_cell.angle_gamma   90.00
#
_symmetry.space_group_name_H-M   'P 1'
#
loop_
_entity.id
_entity.type
_entity.pdbx_description
1 polymer ?
#
loop_
_entity_poly.entity_id
_entity_poly.type
_entity_poly.pdbx_seq_one_letter_code
_entity_poly.pdbx_strand_id
1 'polypeptide(L)'
;MEERKYPQWKNNGKTKLLIIVGTRPEIIRLSAVITKCRTCFDTILAHTGQNYDYNLNGIFFKDLGLAAPEAYLDAVGDDLGATMGNIIEKSYKLMAEIRPEAVLV
;
A
#
# COMPACT_ATOMS: atom_id res chain seq x y z
N MET A 1 15.43 20.47 3.60
CA MET A 1 14.25 19.88 4.25
C MET A 1 14.21 18.45 3.76
N GLU A 2 14.34 17.47 4.64
CA GLU A 2 14.43 16.06 4.24
C GLU A 2 13.05 15.59 3.77
N GLU A 3 12.96 15.09 2.53
CA GLU A 3 11.71 14.52 2.00
C GLU A 3 11.30 13.33 2.89
N ARG A 4 10.10 13.39 3.47
CA ARG A 4 9.63 12.30 4.33
C ARG A 4 9.43 11.04 3.51
N LYS A 5 10.08 9.97 3.94
CA LYS A 5 10.07 8.66 3.28
C LYS A 5 8.70 7.95 3.31
N TYR A 6 7.83 8.27 4.27
CA TYR A 6 6.57 7.54 4.49
C TYR A 6 5.36 8.48 4.66
N PRO A 7 4.15 8.04 4.26
CA PRO A 7 2.93 8.82 4.40
C PRO A 7 2.57 9.05 5.86
N GLN A 8 1.72 10.05 6.10
CA GLN A 8 1.23 10.42 7.42
C GLN A 8 -0.28 10.22 7.50
N TRP A 9 -0.76 9.84 8.69
CA TRP A 9 -2.19 9.80 8.97
C TRP A 9 -2.81 11.19 8.90
N LYS A 10 -4.07 11.24 8.47
CA LYS A 10 -4.86 12.48 8.52
C LYS A 10 -5.21 12.86 9.96
N ASN A 11 -5.14 11.91 10.90
CA ASN A 11 -5.49 12.05 12.31
C ASN A 11 -6.91 12.63 12.49
N ASN A 12 -7.85 12.10 11.71
CA ASN A 12 -9.24 12.55 11.65
C ASN A 12 -10.17 11.90 12.69
N GLY A 13 -9.60 11.25 13.72
CA GLY A 13 -10.35 10.57 14.78
C GLY A 13 -10.90 9.18 14.42
N LYS A 14 -10.64 8.67 13.22
CA LYS A 14 -11.02 7.31 12.80
C LYS A 14 -9.85 6.33 12.99
N THR A 15 -10.16 5.03 13.03
CA THR A 15 -9.13 3.97 13.11
C THR A 15 -8.15 4.07 11.95
N LYS A 16 -6.86 3.98 12.26
CA LYS A 16 -5.73 4.01 11.33
C LYS A 16 -5.56 2.64 10.67
N LEU A 17 -6.12 2.52 9.46
CA LEU A 17 -6.11 1.28 8.69
C LEU A 17 -5.02 1.34 7.62
N LEU A 18 -4.06 0.41 7.69
CA LEU A 18 -3.14 0.14 6.59
C LEU A 18 -3.70 -1.00 5.74
N ILE A 19 -3.84 -0.78 4.43
CA ILE A 19 -4.15 -1.83 3.46
C ILE A 19 -2.89 -2.10 2.66
N ILE A 20 -2.43 -3.35 2.59
CA ILE A 20 -1.26 -3.75 1.80
C ILE A 20 -1.71 -4.64 0.65
N VAL A 21 -1.34 -4.28 -0.58
CA VAL A 21 -1.61 -5.06 -1.79
C VAL A 21 -0.34 -5.18 -2.62
N GLY A 22 -0.21 -6.23 -3.42
CA GLY A 22 0.96 -6.45 -4.28
C GLY A 22 0.64 -6.99 -5.66
N THR A 23 -0.51 -7.63 -5.84
CA THR A 23 -0.91 -8.25 -7.11
C THR A 23 -2.12 -7.58 -7.73
N ARG A 24 -2.22 -7.66 -9.06
CA ARG A 24 -3.40 -7.19 -9.80
C ARG A 24 -4.72 -7.84 -9.33
N PRO A 25 -4.80 -9.17 -9.10
CA PRO A 25 -6.01 -9.79 -8.53
C PRO A 25 -6.41 -9.25 -7.15
N GLU A 26 -5.47 -8.87 -6.30
CA GLU A 26 -5.78 -8.21 -5.02
C GLU A 26 -6.41 -6.83 -5.24
N ILE A 27 -5.80 -5.99 -6.09
CA ILE A 27 -6.32 -4.64 -6.38
C ILE A 27 -7.75 -4.71 -6.95
N ILE A 28 -8.00 -5.64 -7.89
CA ILE A 28 -9.33 -5.82 -8.48
C ILE A 28 -10.34 -6.26 -7.40
N ARG A 29 -10.03 -7.31 -6.63
CA ARG A 29 -10.95 -7.86 -5.60
C ARG A 29 -11.23 -6.87 -4.47
N LEU A 30 -10.22 -6.10 -4.08
CA LEU A 30 -10.32 -5.14 -2.98
C LEU A 30 -10.76 -3.74 -3.41
N SER A 31 -10.93 -3.45 -4.70
CA SER A 31 -11.30 -2.11 -5.19
C SER A 31 -12.48 -1.46 -4.45
N ALA A 32 -13.60 -2.18 -4.35
CA ALA A 32 -14.79 -1.72 -3.61
C ALA A 32 -14.52 -1.57 -2.10
N VAL A 33 -13.74 -2.49 -1.52
CA VAL A 33 -13.36 -2.48 -0.10
C VAL A 33 -12.48 -1.27 0.20
N ILE A 34 -11.44 -1.02 -0.59
CA ILE A 34 -10.52 0.13 -0.48
C ILE A 34 -11.32 1.44 -0.54
N THR A 35 -12.22 1.55 -1.52
CA THR A 35 -13.09 2.72 -1.68
C THR A 35 -13.92 2.97 -0.43
N LYS A 36 -14.55 1.92 0.11
CA LYS A 36 -15.36 2.03 1.32
C LYS A 36 -14.50 2.36 2.54
N CYS A 37 -13.36 1.69 2.71
CA CYS A 37 -12.43 1.89 3.82
C CYS A 37 -11.95 3.35 3.89
N ARG A 38 -11.63 3.98 2.76
CA ARG A 38 -11.21 5.40 2.72
C ARG A 38 -12.28 6.38 3.25
N THR A 39 -13.54 5.97 3.30
CA THR A 39 -14.64 6.76 3.91
C THR A 39 -14.87 6.42 5.39
N CYS A 40 -14.60 5.18 5.79
CA CYS A 40 -14.87 4.66 7.13
C CYS A 40 -13.69 4.80 8.10
N PHE A 41 -12.46 4.83 7.58
CA PHE A 41 -11.21 4.79 8.34
C PHE A 41 -10.27 5.92 7.90
N ASP A 42 -9.25 6.21 8.70
CA ASP A 42 -8.06 6.93 8.23
C ASP A 42 -7.20 5.90 7.50
N THR A 43 -7.41 5.78 6.19
CA THR A 43 -6.81 4.70 5.39
C THR A 43 -5.54 5.15 4.68
N ILE A 44 -4.48 4.35 4.81
CA ILE A 44 -3.29 4.38 3.96
C ILE A 44 -3.28 3.09 3.15
N LEU A 45 -3.18 3.20 1.84
CA LEU A 45 -2.97 2.09 0.92
C LEU A 45 -1.49 2.01 0.55
N ALA A 46 -0.89 0.86 0.78
CA ALA A 46 0.47 0.55 0.40
C ALA A 46 0.50 -0.52 -0.70
N HIS A 47 1.28 -0.28 -1.74
CA HIS A 47 1.56 -1.26 -2.78
C HIS A 47 2.97 -1.84 -2.60
N THR A 48 3.10 -3.17 -2.59
CA THR A 48 4.41 -3.81 -2.34
C THR A 48 5.42 -3.54 -3.45
N GLY A 49 4.97 -3.29 -4.68
CA GLY A 49 5.86 -3.07 -5.82
C GLY A 49 6.65 -4.32 -6.19
N GLN A 50 6.11 -5.51 -5.90
CA GLN A 50 6.74 -6.81 -6.18
C GLN A 50 6.73 -7.22 -7.67
N ASN A 51 6.19 -6.38 -8.55
CA ASN A 51 6.10 -6.63 -9.99
C ASN A 51 6.83 -5.53 -10.76
N TYR A 52 7.60 -5.91 -11.79
CA TYR A 52 8.43 -5.00 -12.59
C TYR A 52 7.65 -3.97 -13.43
N ASP A 53 6.36 -4.20 -13.68
CA ASP A 53 5.57 -3.33 -14.56
C ASP A 53 4.80 -2.24 -13.78
N TYR A 54 5.55 -1.22 -13.36
CA TYR A 54 5.00 -0.03 -12.68
C TYR A 54 4.05 0.79 -13.57
N ASN A 55 4.27 0.80 -14.89
CA ASN A 55 3.43 1.52 -15.83
C ASN A 55 2.03 0.90 -15.92
N LEU A 56 1.91 -0.43 -15.82
CA LEU A 56 0.61 -1.10 -15.76
C LEU A 56 -0.13 -0.85 -14.43
N ASN A 57 0.58 -0.76 -13.31
CA ASN A 57 -0.07 -0.59 -11.99
C ASN A 57 -0.82 0.74 -11.87
N GLY A 58 -0.25 1.84 -12.36
CA GLY A 58 -0.90 3.16 -12.35
C GLY A 58 -2.18 3.20 -13.20
N ILE A 59 -2.21 2.45 -14.31
CA ILE A 59 -3.38 2.33 -15.19
C ILE A 59 -4.52 1.62 -14.46
N PHE A 60 -4.26 0.56 -13.69
CA PHE A 60 -5.32 -0.17 -12.99
C PHE A 60 -6.04 0.66 -11.91
N PHE A 61 -5.31 1.46 -11.14
CA PHE A 61 -5.95 2.35 -10.16
C PHE A 61 -6.87 3.34 -10.87
N LYS A 62 -6.42 3.93 -11.98
CA LYS A 62 -7.22 4.84 -12.79
C LYS A 62 -8.46 4.16 -13.39
N ASP A 63 -8.30 2.99 -14.00
CA ASP A 63 -9.39 2.24 -14.64
C ASP A 63 -10.46 1.79 -13.64
N LEU A 64 -10.05 1.47 -12.41
CA LEU A 64 -10.94 1.10 -11.31
C LEU A 64 -11.51 2.31 -10.55
N GLY A 65 -11.17 3.55 -10.94
CA GLY A 65 -11.61 4.76 -10.25
C GLY A 65 -11.04 4.91 -8.83
N LEU A 66 -9.92 4.25 -8.55
CA LEU A 66 -9.23 4.30 -7.28
C LEU A 66 -8.16 5.39 -7.28
N ALA A 67 -8.11 6.20 -6.22
CA ALA A 67 -6.94 7.04 -5.99
C ALA A 67 -5.69 6.18 -5.72
N ALA A 68 -4.53 6.67 -6.14
CA ALA A 68 -3.26 5.97 -6.03
C ALA A 68 -2.92 5.57 -4.57
N PRO A 69 -2.09 4.53 -4.37
CA PRO A 69 -1.45 4.23 -3.09
C PRO A 69 -0.69 5.42 -2.52
N GLU A 70 -0.76 5.59 -1.21
CA GLU A 70 0.03 6.58 -0.47
C GLU A 70 1.48 6.10 -0.22
N ALA A 71 1.74 4.79 -0.36
CA ALA A 71 3.08 4.22 -0.25
C ALA A 71 3.33 3.17 -1.35
N TYR A 72 4.51 3.23 -1.96
CA TYR A 72 5.06 2.17 -2.80
C TYR A 72 6.33 1.64 -2.12
N LEU A 73 6.42 0.32 -1.93
CA LEU A 73 7.54 -0.29 -1.21
C LEU A 73 8.70 -0.68 -2.15
N ASP A 74 8.50 -0.79 -3.45
CA ASP A 74 9.53 -1.22 -4.42
C ASP A 74 10.20 -2.55 -4.03
N ALA A 75 9.42 -3.53 -3.55
CA ALA A 75 9.96 -4.74 -2.93
C ALA A 75 10.59 -5.74 -3.91
N VAL A 76 10.55 -5.49 -5.22
CA VAL A 76 11.21 -6.35 -6.21
C VAL A 76 12.70 -6.52 -5.89
N GLY A 77 13.17 -7.76 -5.90
CA GLY A 77 14.58 -8.12 -5.72
C GLY A 77 15.09 -8.95 -6.91
N ASP A 78 16.35 -9.39 -6.84
CA ASP A 78 17.01 -10.11 -7.94
C ASP A 78 16.43 -11.51 -8.19
N ASP A 79 15.80 -12.10 -7.18
CA ASP A 79 15.08 -13.37 -7.27
C ASP A 79 13.82 -13.37 -6.39
N LEU A 80 13.12 -14.51 -6.38
CA LEU A 80 11.90 -14.69 -5.59
C LEU A 80 12.17 -14.58 -4.08
N GLY A 81 13.27 -15.15 -3.59
CA GLY A 81 13.64 -15.11 -2.17
C GLY A 81 13.95 -13.69 -1.72
N ALA A 82 14.71 -12.94 -2.52
CA ALA A 82 15.00 -11.53 -2.30
C ALA A 82 13.71 -10.70 -2.29
N THR A 83 12.81 -10.93 -3.25
CA THR A 83 11.51 -10.22 -3.32
C THR A 83 10.66 -10.50 -2.07
N MET A 84 10.56 -11.75 -1.64
CA MET A 84 9.83 -12.12 -0.42
C MET A 84 10.43 -11.47 0.83
N GLY A 85 11.76 -11.52 0.98
CA GLY A 85 12.46 -10.88 2.09
C GLY A 85 12.22 -9.37 2.12
N ASN A 86 12.30 -8.72 0.97
CA ASN A 86 12.03 -7.30 0.82
C ASN A 86 10.59 -6.92 1.19
N ILE A 87 9.59 -7.71 0.78
CA ILE A 87 8.18 -7.45 1.16
C ILE A 87 8.04 -7.42 2.68
N ILE A 88 8.63 -8.40 3.38
CA ILE A 88 8.57 -8.49 4.84
C ILE A 88 9.31 -7.29 5.47
N GLU A 89 10.56 -7.04 5.07
CA GLU A 89 11.40 -5.98 5.61
C GLU A 89 10.75 -4.60 5.44
N LYS A 90 10.30 -4.29 4.22
CA LYS A 90 9.78 -2.97 3.88
C LYS A 90 8.38 -2.73 4.45
N SER A 91 7.52 -3.76 4.48
CA SER A 91 6.23 -3.67 5.17
C SER A 91 6.44 -3.43 6.66
N TYR A 92 7.39 -4.11 7.29
CA TYR A 92 7.72 -3.88 8.71
C TYR A 92 8.22 -2.46 8.95
N LYS A 93 9.15 -1.96 8.13
CA LYS A 93 9.66 -0.58 8.24
C LYS A 93 8.54 0.46 8.10
N LEU A 94 7.62 0.28 7.15
CA LEU A 94 6.45 1.14 7.00
C LEU A 94 5.59 1.10 8.27
N MET A 95 5.22 -0.10 8.75
CA MET A 95 4.38 -0.27 9.92
C MET A 95 5.01 0.28 11.21
N ALA A 96 6.32 0.11 11.39
CA ALA A 96 7.04 0.62 12.54
C ALA A 96 7.04 2.15 12.61
N GLU A 97 7.12 2.80 11.44
CA GLU A 97 7.06 4.26 11.31
C GLU A 97 5.64 4.77 11.53
N ILE A 98 4.69 4.31 10.72
CA ILE A 98 3.35 4.91 10.71
C ILE A 98 2.49 4.39 11.87
N ARG A 99 2.79 3.21 12.43
CA ARG A 99 2.06 2.59 13.56
C ARG A 99 0.55 2.50 13.29
N PRO A 100 0.12 1.66 12.33
CA PRO A 100 -1.31 1.45 12.09
C PRO A 100 -1.96 0.74 13.28
N GLU A 101 -3.27 0.94 13.45
CA GLU A 101 -4.07 0.25 14.46
C GLU A 101 -4.65 -1.07 13.93
N ALA A 102 -4.81 -1.16 12.61
CA ALA A 102 -5.26 -2.37 11.92
C ALA A 102 -4.55 -2.52 10.57
N VAL A 103 -4.40 -3.77 10.13
CA VAL A 103 -3.84 -4.12 8.83
C VAL A 103 -4.82 -5.01 8.08
N LEU A 104 -5.05 -4.70 6.80
CA LEU A 104 -5.80 -5.53 5.86
C LEU A 104 -4.86 -5.99 4.74
N VAL A 105 -4.85 -7.29 4.47
CA VAL A 105 -4.10 -7.98 3.40
C VAL A 105 -5.03 -8.82 2.55
#